data_AF-A0A1S1NQV4-F1
#
_entry.id   AF-A0A1S1NQV4-F1
#
_cell.length_a   1.000
_cell.length_b   1.000
_cell.length_c   1.000
_cell.angle_alpha   90.00
_cell.angle_beta   90.00
_cell.angle_gamma   90.00
#
_symmetry.space_group_name_H-M   'P 1'
#
loop_
_entity.id
_entity.type
_entity.pdbx_description
1 polymer ?
#
loop_
_entity_poly.entity_id
_entity_poly.type
_entity_poly.pdbx_seq_one_letter_code
_entity_poly.pdbx_strand_id
1 'polypeptide(L)'
;MTLTDCYQLSRACLKGCADELHDSAHATCAIVSLLQADLNEEIELNGFHRDGLLTALNLLADSLSSRSSFALGRLDKEFGDD
;
A
#
# COMPACT_ATOMS: atom_id res chain seq x y z
N MET A 1 -14.98 21.69 16.89
CA MET A 1 -15.15 20.62 15.89
C MET A 1 -16.34 19.79 16.35
N THR A 2 -17.33 19.59 15.49
CA THR A 2 -18.53 18.81 15.84
C THR A 2 -18.24 17.31 15.75
N LEU A 3 -19.06 16.48 16.40
CA LEU A 3 -18.99 15.01 16.27
C LEU A 3 -19.04 14.56 14.80
N THR A 4 -19.86 15.23 13.99
CA THR A 4 -19.97 15.01 12.56
C THR A 4 -18.66 15.33 11.82
N ASP A 5 -17.98 16.43 12.18
CA ASP A 5 -16.67 16.79 11.58
C ASP A 5 -15.60 15.76 11.92
N CYS A 6 -15.56 15.28 13.17
CA CYS A 6 -14.65 14.21 13.59
C CYS A 6 -14.87 12.93 12.79
N TYR A 7 -16.13 12.52 12.62
CA TYR A 7 -16.50 11.33 11.85
C TYR A 7 -16.14 11.47 10.36
N GLN A 8 -16.45 12.62 9.74
CA GLN A 8 -16.11 12.85 8.34
C GLN A 8 -14.60 12.85 8.10
N LEU A 9 -13.83 13.47 9.01
CA LEU A 9 -12.37 13.49 8.94
C LEU A 9 -11.80 12.07 9.03
N SER A 10 -12.27 11.27 10.00
CA SER A 10 -11.79 9.91 10.19
C SER A 10 -12.14 9.02 8.99
N ARG A 11 -13.39 9.08 8.51
CA ARG A 11 -13.84 8.37 7.32
C ARG A 11 -13.01 8.73 6.08
N ALA A 12 -12.75 10.02 5.84
CA ALA A 12 -11.93 10.45 4.72
C ALA A 12 -10.50 9.92 4.83
N CYS A 13 -9.93 9.92 6.04
CA CYS A 13 -8.59 9.44 6.32
C CYS A 13 -8.46 7.92 6.11
N LEU A 14 -9.41 7.14 6.63
CA LEU A 14 -9.46 5.69 6.44
C LEU A 14 -9.70 5.30 4.98
N LYS A 15 -10.58 6.04 4.28
CA LYS A 15 -10.78 5.84 2.83
C LYS A 15 -9.49 6.08 2.05
N GLY A 16 -8.79 7.19 2.30
CA GLY A 16 -7.51 7.46 1.65
C GLY A 16 -6.48 6.37 1.90
N CYS A 17 -6.42 5.84 3.13
CA CYS A 17 -5.55 4.70 3.43
C CYS A 17 -5.95 3.44 2.66
N ALA A 18 -7.25 3.13 2.58
CA ALA A 18 -7.74 1.97 1.84
C ALA A 18 -7.43 2.07 0.33
N ASP A 19 -7.62 3.25 -0.25
CA ASP A 19 -7.32 3.51 -1.66
C ASP A 19 -5.80 3.34 -1.92
N GLU A 20 -4.93 3.93 -1.08
CA GLU A 20 -3.48 3.77 -1.19
C GLU A 20 -3.00 2.32 -1.00
N LEU A 21 -3.60 1.57 -0.06
CA LEU A 21 -3.30 0.15 0.15
C LEU A 21 -3.69 -0.68 -1.09
N HIS A 22 -4.84 -0.38 -1.68
CA HIS A 22 -5.32 -1.05 -2.89
C HIS A 22 -4.39 -0.81 -4.07
N ASP A 23 -4.05 0.45 -4.34
CA ASP A 23 -3.16 0.83 -5.45
C ASP A 23 -1.76 0.23 -5.27
N SER A 24 -1.24 0.24 -4.04
CA SER A 24 0.06 -0.36 -3.72
C SER A 24 0.05 -1.86 -3.94
N ALA A 25 -1.01 -2.57 -3.52
CA ALA A 25 -1.15 -4.00 -3.77
C ALA A 25 -1.24 -4.32 -5.27
N HIS A 26 -1.97 -3.51 -6.05
CA HIS A 26 -2.05 -3.67 -7.49
C HIS A 26 -0.70 -3.45 -8.17
N ALA A 27 0.06 -2.42 -7.75
CA ALA A 27 1.41 -2.17 -8.24
C ALA A 27 2.37 -3.33 -7.89
N THR A 28 2.31 -3.87 -6.68
CA THR A 28 3.08 -5.05 -6.27
C THR A 28 2.79 -6.24 -7.19
N CYS A 29 1.51 -6.53 -7.46
CA CYS A 29 1.12 -7.60 -8.37
C CYS A 29 1.69 -7.38 -9.78
N ALA A 30 1.60 -6.17 -10.32
CA ALA A 30 2.12 -5.85 -11.65
C ALA A 30 3.64 -6.05 -11.74
N ILE A 31 4.39 -5.61 -10.73
CA ILE A 31 5.85 -5.79 -10.68
C ILE A 31 6.22 -7.28 -10.57
N VAL A 32 5.52 -8.03 -9.73
CA VAL A 32 5.75 -9.48 -9.59
C VAL A 32 5.47 -10.20 -10.91
N SER A 33 4.39 -9.88 -11.61
CA SER A 33 4.09 -10.45 -12.93
C SER A 33 5.18 -10.16 -13.96
N LEU A 34 5.76 -8.94 -13.97
CA LEU A 34 6.89 -8.61 -14.84
C LEU A 34 8.14 -9.43 -14.50
N LEU A 35 8.47 -9.57 -13.22
CA LEU A 35 9.61 -10.39 -12.79
C LEU A 35 9.42 -11.88 -13.11
N GLN A 36 8.18 -12.38 -13.04
CA GLN A 36 7.84 -13.74 -13.44
C GLN A 36 7.97 -13.94 -14.95
N ALA A 37 7.51 -12.98 -15.75
CA ALA A 37 7.66 -13.01 -17.21
C ALA A 37 9.15 -12.99 -17.62
N ASP A 38 9.99 -12.23 -16.90
CA ASP A 38 11.45 -12.24 -17.09
C ASP A 38 12.06 -13.61 -16.75
N LEU A 39 11.63 -14.22 -15.63
CA LEU A 39 12.08 -15.55 -15.23
C LEU A 39 11.67 -16.65 -16.22
N ASN A 40 10.50 -16.51 -16.85
CA ASN A 40 9.98 -17.44 -17.84
C ASN A 40 10.51 -17.18 -19.26
N GLU A 41 11.46 -16.26 -19.42
CA GLU A 41 12.06 -15.86 -20.72
C GLU A 41 11.04 -15.28 -21.71
N GLU A 42 9.87 -14.82 -21.24
CA GLU A 42 8.84 -14.16 -22.08
C GLU A 42 9.21 -12.70 -22.38
N ILE A 43 9.97 -12.07 -21.48
CA ILE A 43 10.58 -10.75 -21.64
C ILE A 43 12.04 -10.83 -21.18
N GLU A 44 12.88 -9.90 -21.63
CA GLU A 44 14.28 -9.84 -21.21
C GLU A 44 14.58 -8.51 -20.50
N LEU A 45 14.58 -8.54 -19.17
CA LEU A 45 14.95 -7.41 -18.33
C LEU A 45 16.46 -7.41 -18.07
N ASN A 46 17.10 -6.27 -18.31
CA ASN A 46 18.49 -6.06 -17.90
C ASN A 46 18.59 -5.95 -16.36
N GLY A 47 19.83 -5.96 -15.84
CA GLY A 47 20.08 -5.88 -14.40
C GLY A 47 19.51 -4.63 -13.74
N PHE A 48 19.57 -3.46 -14.42
CA PHE A 48 19.03 -2.21 -13.88
C PHE A 48 17.51 -2.23 -13.73
N HIS A 49 16.79 -2.85 -14.67
CA HIS A 49 15.34 -3.01 -14.57
C HIS A 49 14.98 -3.87 -13.35
N ARG A 50 15.66 -5.01 -13.18
CA ARG A 50 15.43 -5.92 -12.05
C ARG A 50 15.71 -5.24 -10.72
N ASP A 51 16.85 -4.58 -10.59
CA ASP A 51 17.20 -3.85 -9.37
C ASP A 51 16.21 -2.73 -9.06
N GLY A 52 15.76 -2.00 -10.09
CA GLY A 52 14.74 -0.95 -9.96
C GLY A 52 13.39 -1.50 -9.50
N LEU A 53 12.93 -2.61 -10.07
CA LEU A 53 11.68 -3.28 -9.71
C LEU A 53 11.73 -3.84 -8.28
N LEU A 54 12.85 -4.47 -7.89
CA LEU A 54 13.05 -4.97 -6.52
C LEU A 54 13.09 -3.81 -5.50
N THR A 55 13.73 -2.70 -5.86
CA THR A 55 13.74 -1.49 -5.04
C THR A 55 12.33 -0.92 -4.89
N ALA A 56 11.56 -0.85 -5.98
CA ALA A 56 10.17 -0.41 -5.94
C ALA A 56 9.30 -1.30 -5.05
N LEU A 57 9.49 -2.63 -5.10
CA LEU A 57 8.79 -3.56 -4.20
C LEU A 57 9.10 -3.29 -2.73
N ASN A 58 10.35 -3.03 -2.37
CA ASN A 58 10.72 -2.69 -0.99
C ASN A 58 10.04 -1.40 -0.51
N LEU A 59 10.03 -0.35 -1.34
CA LEU A 59 9.37 0.92 -1.01
C LEU A 59 7.86 0.75 -0.85
N LEU A 60 7.22 -0.07 -1.70
CA LEU A 60 5.80 -0.38 -1.60
C LEU A 60 5.49 -1.17 -0.33
N ALA A 61 6.33 -2.14 0.05
CA ALA A 61 6.17 -2.91 1.28
C ALA A 61 6.24 -2.03 2.54
N ASP A 62 7.21 -1.11 2.59
CA ASP A 62 7.34 -0.14 3.69
C ASP A 62 6.12 0.80 3.75
N SER A 63 5.66 1.30 2.60
CA SER A 63 4.46 2.14 2.50
C SER A 63 3.21 1.40 3.00
N LEU A 64 2.98 0.17 2.53
CA LEU A 64 1.87 -0.69 2.93
C LEU A 64 1.87 -0.93 4.45
N SER A 65 3.02 -1.28 5.02
CA SER A 65 3.19 -1.53 6.45
C SER A 65 2.87 -0.29 7.29
N SER A 66 3.40 0.87 6.90
CA SER A 66 3.15 2.15 7.56
C SER A 66 1.67 2.53 7.53
N ARG A 67 1.03 2.42 6.35
CA ARG A 67 -0.40 2.76 6.17
C ARG A 67 -1.33 1.81 6.89
N SER A 68 -1.04 0.50 6.85
CA SER A 68 -1.80 -0.50 7.61
C SER A 68 -1.71 -0.22 9.12
N SER A 69 -0.51 0.08 9.63
CA SER A 69 -0.31 0.40 11.06
C SER A 69 -1.07 1.66 11.47
N PHE A 70 -1.07 2.69 10.62
CA PHE A 70 -1.84 3.90 10.85
C PHE A 70 -3.36 3.63 10.86
N ALA A 71 -3.87 2.87 9.88
CA ALA A 71 -5.29 2.55 9.78
C ALA A 71 -5.77 1.73 11.00
N LEU A 72 -4.99 0.72 11.41
CA LEU A 72 -5.26 -0.06 12.62
C LEU A 72 -5.28 0.83 13.87
N GLY A 73 -4.27 1.70 14.03
CA GLY A 73 -4.23 2.63 15.16
C GLY A 73 -5.34 3.68 15.17
N ARG A 74 -6.01 3.93 14.04
CA ARG A 74 -7.22 4.76 13.96
C ARG A 74 -8.48 3.99 14.36
N LEU A 75 -8.62 2.75 13.89
CA LEU A 75 -9.73 1.88 14.28
C LEU A 75 -9.69 1.59 15.78
N ASP A 76 -8.53 1.26 16.36
CA ASP A 76 -8.40 1.01 17.80
C ASP A 76 -8.83 2.22 18.66
N LYS A 77 -8.63 3.44 18.15
CA LYS A 77 -9.06 4.67 18.84
C LYS A 77 -10.55 5.00 18.67
N GLU A 78 -11.22 4.45 17.66
CA GLU A 78 -12.66 4.62 17.44
C GLU A 78 -13.49 3.53 18.14
N PHE A 79 -12.90 2.36 18.39
CA PHE A 79 -13.58 1.21 19.00
C PHE A 79 -13.08 0.85 20.41
N GLY A 80 -11.98 1.48 20.89
CA GLY A 80 -11.52 1.37 22.27
C GLY A 80 -12.29 2.33 23.17
N ASP A 81 -13.17 1.78 24.02
CA ASP A 81 -13.83 2.48 25.12
C ASP A 81 -12.79 3.13 26.05
N ASP A 82 -12.80 4.46 26.11
CA ASP A 82 -12.49 5.28 27.30
C ASP A 82 -13.56 6.39 27.41
#